data_AF-A0A967C2H5-F1
#
_entry.id   AF-A0A967C2H5-F1
#
_cell.length_a   1.000
_cell.length_b   1.000
_cell.length_c   1.000
_cell.angle_alpha   90.00
_cell.angle_beta   90.00
_cell.angle_gamma   90.00
#
_symmetry.space_group_name_H-M   'P 1'
#
loop_
_entity.id
_entity.type
_entity.pdbx_description
1 polymer ?
#
loop_
_entity_poly.entity_id
_entity_poly.type
_entity_poly.pdbx_seq_one_letter_code
_entity_poly.pdbx_strand_id
1 'polypeptide(L)'
;MPNDTFTALLSHFTSWNDQAGKPAVVTYSFAADGPAGFAPFSAQQQASARSALAAWDSISGLSFVEVPDAPDGAGIDLRFRLEPMSSVTILGQTDLAPDGDVALNIALFRYDSLAPSATRIGYQTLLHEIGHGLGLAHPAANTPGAAQNTIMVTTLGQTMPVNAPLAWDRAAIQSLYGTPESETLHWSWDPSLGAVRGEGTAGNDVMTGTAYCDALFGAAGTDLLRGGAGNDLLTPGQGDDVVEGGAGFDTLALGVTRAAMRLNPAGAVESAEGRDRFSDIEAVRSLDGTTYLTAPPGLDLLAGLYAAALGRAPDAGGLAFWWHALQGGAT
;
A
#
# COMPACT_ATOMS: atom_id res chain seq x y z
N MET A 1 21.75 23.97 19.54
CA MET A 1 20.74 22.94 19.86
C MET A 1 21.27 21.65 19.29
N PRO A 2 21.23 20.49 19.97
CA PRO A 2 21.66 19.26 19.32
C PRO A 2 20.67 19.06 18.18
N ASN A 3 21.15 19.14 16.93
CA ASN A 3 20.36 18.72 15.78
C ASN A 3 20.01 17.25 16.03
N ASP A 4 18.72 16.94 16.14
CA ASP A 4 18.27 15.57 16.28
C ASP A 4 18.85 14.76 15.11
N THR A 5 19.75 13.84 15.44
CA THR A 5 20.71 13.25 14.50
C THR A 5 20.07 12.36 13.45
N PHE A 6 18.81 11.95 13.68
CA PHE A 6 18.01 11.19 12.72
C PHE A 6 17.36 12.06 11.63
N THR A 7 17.09 13.35 11.88
CA THR A 7 16.44 14.24 10.89
C THR A 7 17.29 14.41 9.63
N ALA A 8 18.61 14.25 9.77
CA ALA A 8 19.54 14.23 8.64
C ALA A 8 19.32 13.03 7.69
N LEU A 9 18.64 11.97 8.13
CA LEU A 9 18.28 10.82 7.30
C LEU A 9 16.98 11.04 6.52
N LEU A 10 16.16 12.06 6.84
CA LEU A 10 14.83 12.27 6.23
C LEU A 10 14.90 12.99 4.86
N SER A 11 15.95 12.76 4.07
CA SER A 11 16.39 13.77 3.09
C SER A 11 15.62 13.83 1.76
N HIS A 12 14.68 12.92 1.49
CA HIS A 12 14.16 12.77 0.13
C HIS A 12 12.79 13.38 -0.17
N PHE A 13 12.03 13.86 0.83
CA PHE A 13 10.62 14.29 0.65
C PHE A 13 9.72 13.25 -0.05
N THR A 14 10.20 12.01 -0.21
CA THR A 14 9.46 10.88 -0.75
C THR A 14 9.29 9.87 0.37
N SER A 15 8.04 9.56 0.65
CA SER A 15 7.62 8.53 1.59
C SER A 15 6.35 7.91 1.04
N TRP A 16 6.08 6.67 1.42
CA TRP A 16 4.81 6.01 1.11
C TRP A 16 3.63 6.54 1.94
N ASN A 17 3.87 7.52 2.82
CA ASN A 17 2.84 8.16 3.63
C ASN A 17 2.17 9.31 2.86
N ASP A 18 0.83 9.28 2.79
CA ASP A 18 -0.04 10.23 2.07
C ASP A 18 -0.37 11.51 2.89
N GLN A 19 0.40 11.79 3.94
CA GLN A 19 0.17 12.87 4.92
C GLN A 19 -1.04 12.68 5.85
N ALA A 20 -1.78 11.57 5.78
CA ALA A 20 -2.86 11.27 6.72
C ALA A 20 -2.37 10.65 8.04
N GLY A 21 -1.12 10.16 8.08
CA GLY A 21 -0.45 9.74 9.30
C GLY A 21 -1.02 8.46 9.91
N LYS A 22 -0.75 7.30 9.28
CA LYS A 22 -0.70 5.90 9.78
C LYS A 22 -0.60 4.93 8.56
N PRO A 23 -0.29 3.63 8.74
CA PRO A 23 0.80 3.02 7.99
C PRO A 23 0.52 2.69 6.53
N ALA A 24 1.54 2.95 5.70
CA ALA A 24 1.60 2.52 4.33
C ALA A 24 1.85 1.00 4.27
N VAL A 25 0.95 0.31 3.58
CA VAL A 25 1.25 -1.03 3.07
C VAL A 25 2.22 -0.85 1.92
N VAL A 26 3.35 -1.56 1.97
CA VAL A 26 4.37 -1.54 0.92
C VAL A 26 4.38 -2.92 0.27
N THR A 27 3.88 -2.97 -0.96
CA THR A 27 3.94 -4.17 -1.78
C THR A 27 5.36 -4.40 -2.27
N TYR A 28 5.75 -5.67 -2.39
CA TYR A 28 7.04 -5.99 -2.98
C TYR A 28 6.99 -7.25 -3.82
N SER A 29 7.86 -7.32 -4.82
CA SER A 29 8.02 -8.51 -5.65
C SER A 29 9.49 -8.80 -5.95
N PHE A 30 9.74 -9.97 -6.52
CA PHE A 30 11.03 -10.33 -7.09
C PHE A 30 10.92 -10.31 -8.60
N ALA A 31 11.69 -9.43 -9.24
CA ALA A 31 11.63 -9.25 -10.68
C ALA A 31 11.88 -10.57 -11.43
N ALA A 32 11.03 -10.86 -12.40
CA ALA A 32 11.19 -11.96 -13.35
C ALA A 32 11.86 -11.52 -14.66
N ASP A 33 11.84 -10.21 -14.95
CA ASP A 33 12.48 -9.58 -16.09
C ASP A 33 13.19 -8.27 -15.67
N GLY A 34 13.92 -7.66 -16.60
CA GLY A 34 14.67 -6.44 -16.33
C GLY A 34 15.54 -6.00 -17.50
N PRO A 35 16.37 -4.96 -17.32
CA PRO A 35 17.22 -4.42 -18.36
C PRO A 35 18.31 -5.42 -18.80
N ALA A 36 19.03 -5.09 -19.87
CA ALA A 36 20.07 -5.96 -20.42
C ALA A 36 21.12 -6.34 -19.37
N GLY A 37 21.31 -7.65 -19.16
CA GLY A 37 22.26 -8.21 -18.19
C GLY A 37 21.67 -8.41 -16.78
N PHE A 38 20.38 -8.16 -16.59
CA PHE A 38 19.62 -8.51 -15.41
C PHE A 38 19.75 -10.00 -15.04
N ALA A 39 19.64 -10.29 -13.74
CA ALA A 39 19.33 -11.62 -13.24
C ALA A 39 18.31 -11.59 -12.10
N PRO A 40 17.38 -12.56 -12.03
CA PRO A 40 16.45 -12.66 -10.94
C PRO A 40 17.16 -13.06 -9.64
N PHE A 41 16.59 -12.67 -8.50
CA PHE A 41 17.04 -13.18 -7.21
C PHE A 41 16.81 -14.69 -7.12
N SER A 42 17.85 -15.42 -6.70
CA SER A 42 17.74 -16.83 -6.30
C SER A 42 16.84 -17.00 -5.08
N ALA A 43 16.28 -18.19 -4.86
CA ALA A 43 15.42 -18.47 -3.70
C ALA A 43 16.08 -18.10 -2.36
N GLN A 44 17.39 -18.29 -2.22
CA GLN A 44 18.14 -17.90 -1.02
C GLN A 44 18.21 -16.37 -0.86
N GLN A 45 18.41 -15.63 -1.96
CA GLN A 45 18.43 -14.17 -1.93
C GLN A 45 17.04 -13.60 -1.63
N GLN A 46 15.98 -14.21 -2.19
CA GLN A 46 14.60 -13.84 -1.87
C GLN A 46 14.31 -14.03 -0.37
N ALA A 47 14.71 -15.18 0.21
CA ALA A 47 14.56 -15.42 1.65
C ALA A 47 15.31 -14.38 2.51
N SER A 48 16.49 -13.95 2.07
CA SER A 48 17.26 -12.90 2.73
C SER A 48 16.58 -11.51 2.61
N ALA A 49 15.98 -11.18 1.46
CA ALA A 49 15.21 -9.95 1.28
C ALA A 49 13.99 -9.90 2.19
N ARG A 50 13.22 -11.00 2.28
CA ARG A 50 12.11 -11.12 3.24
C ARG A 50 12.58 -10.90 4.68
N SER A 51 13.76 -11.42 5.05
CA SER A 51 14.33 -11.21 6.38
C SER A 51 14.72 -9.75 6.64
N ALA A 52 15.23 -9.06 5.62
CA ALA A 52 15.58 -7.65 5.71
C ALA A 52 14.33 -6.75 5.82
N LEU A 53 13.29 -7.04 5.02
CA LEU A 53 11.98 -6.37 5.13
C LEU A 53 11.36 -6.59 6.51
N ALA A 54 11.38 -7.82 7.04
CA ALA A 54 10.91 -8.11 8.40
C ALA A 54 11.68 -7.34 9.49
N ALA A 55 12.95 -7.01 9.26
CA ALA A 55 13.71 -6.18 10.19
C ALA A 55 13.22 -4.72 10.20
N TRP A 56 12.80 -4.18 9.05
CA TRP A 56 12.18 -2.85 8.94
C TRP A 56 10.74 -2.82 9.46
N ASP A 57 9.96 -3.86 9.16
CA ASP A 57 8.60 -4.10 9.66
C ASP A 57 8.56 -4.04 11.19
N SER A 58 9.46 -4.79 11.86
CA SER A 58 9.49 -4.92 13.33
C SER A 58 9.75 -3.63 14.11
N ILE A 59 10.07 -2.52 13.43
CA ILE A 59 10.44 -1.25 14.05
C ILE A 59 9.61 -0.07 13.56
N SER A 60 8.72 -0.26 12.59
CA SER A 60 7.94 0.80 11.95
C SER A 60 6.46 0.45 11.94
N GLY A 61 5.60 1.40 11.57
CA GLY A 61 4.19 1.10 11.34
C GLY A 61 3.95 0.33 10.02
N LEU A 62 4.94 0.23 9.14
CA LEU A 62 4.77 -0.37 7.81
C LEU A 62 4.30 -1.82 7.88
N SER A 63 3.62 -2.27 6.82
CA SER A 63 3.37 -3.69 6.56
C SER A 63 3.85 -4.04 5.16
N PHE A 64 4.68 -5.08 5.03
CA PHE A 64 5.20 -5.52 3.73
C PHE A 64 4.43 -6.71 3.19
N VAL A 65 3.89 -6.58 1.98
CA VAL A 65 3.11 -7.65 1.33
C VAL A 65 3.82 -8.11 0.07
N GLU A 66 4.20 -9.39 0.03
CA GLU A 66 4.73 -9.99 -1.19
C GLU A 66 3.59 -10.21 -2.20
N VAL A 67 3.71 -9.61 -3.37
CA VAL A 67 2.75 -9.74 -4.48
C VAL A 67 3.41 -10.44 -5.67
N PRO A 68 2.64 -11.10 -6.55
CA PRO A 68 3.15 -11.60 -7.82
C PRO A 68 3.79 -10.48 -8.63
N ASP A 69 4.90 -10.80 -9.28
CA ASP A 69 5.57 -9.83 -10.15
C ASP A 69 4.71 -9.47 -11.38
N ALA A 70 4.84 -8.25 -11.86
CA ALA A 70 4.09 -7.72 -13.00
C ALA A 70 5.03 -7.11 -14.07
N PRO A 71 4.65 -7.14 -15.36
CA PRO A 71 5.40 -6.44 -16.41
C PRO A 71 5.58 -4.97 -16.08
N ASP A 72 6.78 -4.45 -16.33
CA ASP A 72 7.16 -3.05 -16.07
C ASP A 72 7.03 -2.59 -14.60
N GLY A 73 6.82 -3.53 -13.64
CA GLY A 73 6.70 -3.20 -12.22
C GLY A 73 5.36 -2.57 -11.82
N ALA A 74 4.35 -2.59 -12.69
CA ALA A 74 3.08 -1.89 -12.46
C ALA A 74 2.43 -2.29 -11.12
N GLY A 75 2.25 -1.29 -10.24
CA GLY A 75 1.63 -1.43 -8.92
C GLY A 75 2.56 -1.85 -7.79
N ILE A 76 3.81 -2.25 -8.08
CA ILE A 76 4.77 -2.76 -7.10
C ILE A 76 5.55 -1.60 -6.47
N ASP A 77 5.53 -1.50 -5.15
CA ASP A 77 6.25 -0.43 -4.46
C ASP A 77 7.76 -0.70 -4.37
N LEU A 78 8.17 -1.95 -4.09
CA LEU A 78 9.59 -2.36 -4.07
C LEU A 78 9.83 -3.60 -4.94
N ARG A 79 10.66 -3.49 -5.99
CA ARG A 79 11.02 -4.63 -6.85
C ARG A 79 12.50 -5.01 -6.70
N PHE A 80 12.77 -6.24 -6.30
CA PHE A 80 14.15 -6.71 -6.04
C PHE A 80 14.77 -7.39 -7.26
N ARG A 81 16.02 -7.01 -7.59
CA ARG A 81 16.76 -7.57 -8.73
C ARG A 81 18.27 -7.49 -8.64
N LEU A 82 18.96 -8.29 -9.47
CA LEU A 82 20.39 -8.14 -9.74
C LEU A 82 20.61 -7.47 -11.10
N GLU A 83 21.50 -6.49 -11.13
CA GLU A 83 21.83 -5.77 -12.36
C GLU A 83 23.34 -5.51 -12.54
N PRO A 84 23.82 -5.36 -13.79
CA PRO A 84 25.15 -4.87 -14.06
C PRO A 84 25.30 -3.42 -13.60
N MET A 85 26.25 -3.16 -12.71
CA MET A 85 26.61 -1.81 -12.31
C MET A 85 27.94 -1.38 -12.94
N SER A 86 28.15 -0.07 -13.06
CA SER A 86 29.32 0.51 -13.73
C SER A 86 30.65 0.25 -12.98
N SER A 87 30.58 -0.11 -11.70
CA SER A 87 31.75 -0.41 -10.86
C SER A 87 31.41 -1.39 -9.74
N VAL A 88 32.39 -2.19 -9.32
CA VAL A 88 32.31 -3.06 -8.11
C VAL A 88 32.32 -2.28 -6.80
N THR A 89 32.54 -0.97 -6.85
CA THR A 89 32.42 -0.09 -5.66
C THR A 89 30.98 0.30 -5.38
N ILE A 90 30.08 0.11 -6.34
CA ILE A 90 28.64 0.32 -6.18
C ILE A 90 28.06 -1.02 -5.74
N LEU A 91 27.54 -1.09 -4.52
CA LEU A 91 26.99 -2.34 -3.98
C LEU A 91 25.53 -2.51 -4.37
N GLY A 92 24.76 -1.45 -4.28
CA GLY A 92 23.35 -1.37 -4.58
C GLY A 92 23.00 -0.04 -5.24
N GLN A 93 21.84 0.01 -5.87
CA GLN A 93 21.18 1.23 -6.29
C GLN A 93 19.68 1.02 -6.09
N THR A 94 19.04 2.02 -5.49
CA THR A 94 17.60 2.02 -5.28
C THR A 94 16.98 3.22 -5.97
N ASP A 95 15.96 2.98 -6.79
CA ASP A 95 15.10 4.06 -7.26
C ASP A 95 14.26 4.53 -6.07
N LEU A 96 14.21 5.84 -5.83
CA LEU A 96 13.45 6.37 -4.69
C LEU A 96 11.95 6.15 -4.92
N ALA A 97 11.16 6.10 -3.84
CA ALA A 97 9.70 6.10 -3.94
C ALA A 97 9.23 7.24 -4.89
N PRO A 98 8.27 6.99 -5.80
CA PRO A 98 7.37 5.82 -5.82
C PRO A 98 7.81 4.64 -6.72
N ASP A 99 9.01 4.64 -7.30
CA ASP A 99 9.45 3.52 -8.17
C ASP A 99 10.13 2.40 -7.34
N GLY A 100 10.84 2.77 -6.26
CA GLY A 100 11.26 1.89 -5.14
C GLY A 100 12.10 0.64 -5.46
N ASP A 101 12.49 0.45 -6.72
CA ASP A 101 13.23 -0.68 -7.21
C ASP A 101 14.59 -0.85 -6.53
N VAL A 102 14.84 -2.02 -5.92
CA VAL A 102 16.10 -2.35 -5.23
C VAL A 102 16.95 -3.24 -6.13
N ALA A 103 17.96 -2.63 -6.77
CA ALA A 103 18.94 -3.32 -7.60
C ALA A 103 20.25 -3.55 -6.83
N LEU A 104 20.72 -4.80 -6.80
CA LEU A 104 22.04 -5.14 -6.25
C LEU A 104 23.04 -5.48 -7.36
N ASN A 105 24.30 -5.16 -7.13
CA ASN A 105 25.36 -5.38 -8.12
C ASN A 105 25.55 -6.87 -8.43
N ILE A 106 25.20 -7.28 -9.65
CA ILE A 106 25.32 -8.66 -10.10
C ILE A 106 26.78 -9.15 -10.07
N ALA A 107 27.77 -8.27 -10.30
CA ALA A 107 29.18 -8.66 -10.30
C ALA A 107 29.66 -9.11 -8.90
N LEU A 108 28.99 -8.64 -7.83
CA LEU A 108 29.33 -8.94 -6.45
C LEU A 108 28.45 -10.02 -5.86
N PHE A 109 27.14 -9.95 -6.13
CA PHE A 109 26.14 -10.67 -5.35
C PHE A 109 25.49 -11.82 -6.10
N ARG A 110 25.81 -12.07 -7.37
CA ARG A 110 25.18 -13.14 -8.17
C ARG A 110 25.12 -14.52 -7.49
N TYR A 111 26.16 -14.87 -6.75
CA TYR A 111 26.24 -16.16 -6.04
C TYR A 111 26.23 -16.00 -4.52
N ASP A 112 26.00 -14.78 -4.03
CA ASP A 112 25.85 -14.54 -2.60
C ASP A 112 24.40 -14.82 -2.19
N SER A 113 24.21 -15.72 -1.22
CA SER A 113 22.90 -15.96 -0.58
C SER A 113 22.29 -14.71 0.11
N LEU A 114 23.11 -13.70 0.41
CA LEU A 114 22.75 -12.53 1.21
C LEU A 114 22.29 -12.88 2.63
N ALA A 115 22.65 -14.06 3.16
CA ALA A 115 22.08 -14.57 4.40
C ALA A 115 22.25 -13.58 5.57
N PRO A 116 21.22 -13.43 6.45
CA PRO A 116 21.27 -12.52 7.58
C PRO A 116 22.49 -12.76 8.48
N SER A 117 23.42 -11.81 8.50
CA SER A 117 24.63 -11.89 9.31
C SER A 117 25.19 -10.50 9.53
N ALA A 118 25.62 -10.24 10.77
CA ALA A 118 26.14 -8.94 11.17
C ALA A 118 27.39 -8.53 10.40
N THR A 119 28.15 -9.48 9.85
CA THR A 119 29.42 -9.20 9.16
C THR A 119 29.35 -9.41 7.65
N ARG A 120 28.17 -9.76 7.12
CA ARG A 120 27.98 -10.03 5.69
C ARG A 120 27.57 -8.76 4.97
N ILE A 121 28.48 -8.22 4.18
CA ILE A 121 28.26 -6.98 3.45
C ILE A 121 27.03 -7.05 2.53
N GLY A 122 26.76 -8.18 1.88
CA GLY A 122 25.58 -8.32 1.03
C GLY A 122 24.25 -8.13 1.78
N TYR A 123 24.15 -8.63 3.02
CA TYR A 123 22.94 -8.41 3.83
C TYR A 123 22.84 -6.97 4.35
N GLN A 124 23.97 -6.35 4.70
CA GLN A 124 24.02 -4.94 5.07
C GLN A 124 23.61 -4.03 3.91
N THR A 125 24.09 -4.33 2.69
CA THR A 125 23.66 -3.64 1.47
C THR A 125 22.16 -3.79 1.26
N LEU A 126 21.61 -5.00 1.44
CA LEU A 126 20.17 -5.21 1.30
C LEU A 126 19.35 -4.37 2.30
N LEU A 127 19.75 -4.32 3.57
CA LEU A 127 19.12 -3.44 4.57
C LEU A 127 19.24 -1.95 4.20
N HIS A 128 20.41 -1.54 3.71
CA HIS A 128 20.71 -0.15 3.31
C HIS A 128 19.84 0.29 2.12
N GLU A 129 19.81 -0.50 1.05
CA GLU A 129 19.03 -0.19 -0.15
C GLU A 129 17.52 -0.18 0.14
N ILE A 130 17.01 -1.12 0.96
CA ILE A 130 15.62 -1.04 1.43
C ILE A 130 15.38 0.27 2.20
N GLY A 131 16.32 0.71 3.04
CA GLY A 131 16.23 2.00 3.71
C GLY A 131 16.03 3.17 2.74
N HIS A 132 16.73 3.17 1.59
CA HIS A 132 16.50 4.14 0.52
C HIS A 132 15.11 4.04 -0.09
N GLY A 133 14.65 2.82 -0.40
CA GLY A 133 13.29 2.57 -0.93
C GLY A 133 12.18 3.01 0.03
N LEU A 134 12.48 3.10 1.32
CA LEU A 134 11.58 3.59 2.36
C LEU A 134 11.68 5.11 2.63
N GLY A 135 12.55 5.82 1.90
CA GLY A 135 12.70 7.28 2.00
C GLY A 135 13.84 7.76 2.90
N LEU A 136 14.72 6.86 3.36
CA LEU A 136 15.90 7.25 4.14
C LEU A 136 17.08 7.64 3.24
N ALA A 137 17.89 8.56 3.73
CA ALA A 137 19.05 9.08 3.05
C ALA A 137 20.35 8.76 3.77
N HIS A 138 21.47 8.98 3.08
CA HIS A 138 22.77 8.98 3.75
C HIS A 138 22.87 10.13 4.75
N PRO A 139 23.49 9.91 5.93
CA PRO A 139 23.87 11.03 6.79
C PRO A 139 24.92 11.90 6.09
N ALA A 140 25.05 13.15 6.51
CA ALA A 140 26.12 14.02 6.03
C ALA A 140 27.50 13.37 6.21
N ALA A 141 28.42 13.65 5.29
CA ALA A 141 29.77 13.10 5.33
C ALA A 141 30.47 13.41 6.66
N ASN A 142 31.13 12.41 7.24
CA ASN A 142 31.84 12.50 8.53
C ASN A 142 30.96 12.85 9.74
N THR A 143 29.64 12.62 9.67
CA THR A 143 28.75 12.77 10.84
C THR A 143 29.27 11.93 12.02
N PRO A 144 29.65 12.54 13.15
CA PRO A 144 30.16 11.81 14.31
C PRO A 144 29.13 10.79 14.82
N GLY A 145 29.57 9.55 15.02
CA GLY A 145 28.71 8.49 15.54
C GLY A 145 27.77 7.83 14.51
N ALA A 146 27.74 8.30 13.25
CA ALA A 146 26.83 7.76 12.24
C ALA A 146 27.00 6.26 12.03
N ALA A 147 28.25 5.78 11.95
CA ALA A 147 28.53 4.37 11.78
C ALA A 147 27.86 3.51 12.88
N GLN A 148 27.87 3.97 14.14
CA GLN A 148 27.28 3.22 15.26
C GLN A 148 25.75 3.32 15.35
N ASN A 149 25.12 4.21 14.57
CA ASN A 149 23.72 4.56 14.78
C ASN A 149 22.83 4.46 13.54
N THR A 150 23.38 4.30 12.34
CA THR A 150 22.60 4.14 11.10
C THR A 150 23.25 3.16 10.12
N ILE A 151 22.43 2.31 9.49
CA ILE A 151 22.83 1.46 8.36
C ILE A 151 23.02 2.28 7.07
N MET A 152 22.48 3.51 7.02
CA MET A 152 22.53 4.39 5.86
C MET A 152 23.90 5.04 5.61
N VAL A 153 24.97 4.57 6.27
CA VAL A 153 26.34 5.03 5.98
C VAL A 153 26.85 4.49 4.64
N THR A 154 27.72 5.25 3.97
CA THR A 154 28.36 4.85 2.70
C THR A 154 29.51 3.85 2.87
N THR A 155 29.96 3.61 4.10
CA THR A 155 31.03 2.66 4.43
C THR A 155 30.48 1.42 5.15
N LEU A 156 29.93 0.48 4.37
CA LEU A 156 29.48 -0.83 4.85
C LEU A 156 30.66 -1.84 4.92
N GLY A 157 30.58 -2.89 5.77
CA GLY A 157 31.58 -3.96 5.82
C GLY A 157 32.02 -4.44 7.22
N GLN A 158 33.08 -5.26 7.26
CA GLN A 158 33.49 -6.07 8.42
C GLN A 158 33.81 -5.30 9.71
N THR A 159 34.07 -3.99 9.63
CA THR A 159 34.30 -3.14 10.81
C THR A 159 32.99 -2.67 11.46
N MET A 160 31.85 -2.90 10.83
CA MET A 160 30.51 -2.49 11.28
C MET A 160 29.60 -3.71 11.38
N PRO A 161 29.61 -4.45 12.52
CA PRO A 161 28.75 -5.60 12.70
C PRO A 161 27.28 -5.17 12.84
N VAL A 162 26.50 -5.26 11.76
CA VAL A 162 25.08 -4.84 11.70
C VAL A 162 24.25 -5.84 10.89
N ASN A 163 23.14 -6.30 11.46
CA ASN A 163 22.16 -7.20 10.84
C ASN A 163 20.70 -6.75 11.04
N ALA A 164 20.49 -5.51 11.46
CA ALA A 164 19.17 -4.89 11.61
C ALA A 164 19.34 -3.36 11.56
N PRO A 165 18.28 -2.60 11.25
CA PRO A 165 18.33 -1.15 11.35
C PRO A 165 18.67 -0.70 12.78
N LEU A 166 19.43 0.40 12.87
CA LEU A 166 20.00 0.94 14.11
C LEU A 166 19.13 2.07 14.70
N ALA A 167 19.63 2.72 15.76
CA ALA A 167 18.85 3.66 16.55
C ALA A 167 18.36 4.89 15.75
N TRP A 168 19.19 5.46 14.87
CA TRP A 168 18.76 6.60 14.02
C TRP A 168 17.84 6.14 12.91
N ASP A 169 18.06 4.94 12.35
CA ASP A 169 17.16 4.35 11.35
C ASP A 169 15.75 4.17 11.91
N ARG A 170 15.65 3.63 13.14
CA ARG A 170 14.40 3.48 13.88
C ARG A 170 13.69 4.81 14.11
N ALA A 171 14.42 5.81 14.60
CA ALA A 171 13.82 7.12 14.86
C ALA A 171 13.31 7.77 13.55
N ALA A 172 14.07 7.66 12.46
CA ALA A 172 13.69 8.20 11.16
C ALA A 172 12.47 7.47 10.57
N ILE A 173 12.48 6.13 10.53
CA ILE A 173 11.37 5.36 9.96
C ILE A 173 10.08 5.53 10.77
N GLN A 174 10.17 5.62 12.10
CA GLN A 174 9.01 5.88 12.95
C GLN A 174 8.47 7.29 12.80
N SER A 175 9.33 8.27 12.50
CA SER A 175 8.88 9.63 12.16
C SER A 175 8.14 9.68 10.84
N LEU A 176 8.40 8.76 9.91
CA LEU A 176 7.72 8.68 8.62
C LEU A 176 6.43 7.86 8.70
N TYR A 177 6.46 6.72 9.39
CA TYR A 177 5.41 5.70 9.28
C TYR A 177 4.78 5.28 10.63
N GLY A 178 5.18 5.90 11.74
CA GLY A 178 4.71 5.50 13.07
C GLY A 178 5.38 4.24 13.61
N THR A 179 4.81 3.66 14.67
CA THR A 179 5.37 2.50 15.37
C THR A 179 4.54 1.24 15.15
N PRO A 180 5.08 0.03 15.37
CA PRO A 180 4.33 -1.23 15.25
C PRO A 180 3.11 -1.32 16.17
N GLU A 181 3.10 -0.57 17.29
CA GLU A 181 2.02 -0.57 18.27
C GLU A 181 0.90 0.44 17.95
N SER A 182 1.03 1.21 16.85
CA SER A 182 0.09 2.29 16.52
C SER A 182 -1.26 1.78 15.97
N GLU A 183 -1.30 0.55 15.45
CA GLU A 183 -2.48 -0.27 15.10
C GLU A 183 -2.00 -1.64 14.61
N THR A 184 -2.57 -2.76 15.06
CA THR A 184 -2.20 -4.11 14.61
C THR A 184 -3.19 -4.56 13.53
N LEU A 185 -3.03 -4.02 12.33
CA LEU A 185 -3.76 -4.47 11.14
C LEU A 185 -3.04 -5.66 10.52
N HIS A 186 -3.78 -6.60 9.94
CA HIS A 186 -3.21 -7.77 9.28
C HIS A 186 -3.28 -7.62 7.77
N TRP A 187 -2.13 -7.54 7.11
CA TRP A 187 -2.01 -7.42 5.66
C TRP A 187 -1.35 -8.66 5.04
N SER A 188 -1.88 -9.12 3.90
CA SER A 188 -1.37 -10.30 3.21
C SER A 188 -1.74 -10.29 1.72
N TRP A 189 -1.13 -11.16 0.92
CA TRP A 189 -1.62 -11.43 -0.43
C TRP A 189 -2.62 -12.60 -0.39
N ASP A 190 -3.81 -12.39 -0.96
CA ASP A 190 -4.81 -13.45 -1.13
C ASP A 190 -4.78 -13.96 -2.58
N PRO A 191 -4.19 -15.14 -2.84
CA PRO A 191 -4.11 -15.68 -4.20
C PRO A 191 -5.46 -16.15 -4.75
N SER A 192 -6.48 -16.32 -3.92
CA SER A 192 -7.82 -16.70 -4.36
C SER A 192 -8.60 -15.51 -4.93
N LEU A 193 -8.27 -14.31 -4.45
CA LEU A 193 -8.82 -13.04 -4.93
C LEU A 193 -7.91 -12.38 -5.97
N GLY A 194 -6.61 -12.69 -5.94
CA GLY A 194 -5.61 -11.97 -6.73
C GLY A 194 -5.46 -10.53 -6.23
N ALA A 195 -5.51 -10.34 -4.91
CA ALA A 195 -5.60 -9.03 -4.28
C ALA A 195 -4.76 -8.93 -2.99
N VAL A 196 -4.37 -7.71 -2.61
CA VAL A 196 -3.85 -7.45 -1.26
C VAL A 196 -5.02 -7.43 -0.29
N ARG A 197 -4.94 -8.23 0.75
CA ARG A 197 -5.99 -8.41 1.76
C ARG A 197 -5.57 -7.71 3.05
N GLY A 198 -6.37 -6.74 3.48
CA GLY A 198 -6.25 -6.04 4.76
C GLY A 198 -7.38 -6.43 5.70
N GLU A 199 -7.05 -6.81 6.93
CA GLU A 199 -8.01 -7.10 8.00
C GLU A 199 -7.82 -6.14 9.17
N GLY A 200 -8.86 -5.38 9.45
CA GLY A 200 -9.04 -4.55 10.64
C GLY A 200 -9.36 -5.36 11.89
N THR A 201 -9.63 -4.65 12.97
CA THR A 201 -9.84 -5.17 14.31
C THR A 201 -11.28 -4.92 14.76
N ALA A 202 -11.55 -5.03 16.06
CA ALA A 202 -12.84 -4.62 16.63
C ALA A 202 -12.81 -3.19 17.19
N GLY A 203 -11.72 -2.45 16.92
CA GLY A 203 -11.53 -1.04 17.27
C GLY A 203 -11.76 -0.13 16.07
N ASN A 204 -11.55 1.18 16.26
CA ASN A 204 -11.62 2.13 15.16
C ASN A 204 -10.31 2.11 14.38
N ASP A 205 -10.35 1.64 13.14
CA ASP A 205 -9.17 1.42 12.33
C ASP A 205 -9.08 2.41 11.16
N VAL A 206 -7.85 2.77 10.78
CA VAL A 206 -7.57 3.54 9.56
C VAL A 206 -6.80 2.64 8.60
N MET A 207 -7.45 2.24 7.52
CA MET A 207 -6.87 1.35 6.51
C MET A 207 -6.76 2.07 5.17
N THR A 208 -5.53 2.23 4.70
CA THR A 208 -5.25 2.70 3.34
C THR A 208 -4.65 1.55 2.55
N GLY A 209 -5.28 1.20 1.43
CA GLY A 209 -4.81 0.21 0.47
C GLY A 209 -3.66 0.75 -0.38
N THR A 210 -3.47 0.11 -1.53
CA THR A 210 -2.29 0.17 -2.37
C THR A 210 -2.66 0.65 -3.78
N ALA A 211 -1.78 0.43 -4.75
CA ALA A 211 -2.09 0.60 -6.16
C ALA A 211 -2.59 -0.69 -6.84
N TYR A 212 -2.67 -1.80 -6.09
CA TYR A 212 -3.22 -3.07 -6.53
C TYR A 212 -4.72 -3.16 -6.27
N CYS A 213 -5.36 -4.18 -6.85
CA CYS A 213 -6.69 -4.56 -6.40
C CYS A 213 -6.60 -5.05 -4.97
N ASP A 214 -7.38 -4.46 -4.08
CA ASP A 214 -7.35 -4.76 -2.66
C ASP A 214 -8.67 -5.31 -2.15
N ALA A 215 -8.61 -6.02 -1.03
CA ALA A 215 -9.75 -6.52 -0.29
C ALA A 215 -9.62 -6.09 1.18
N LEU A 216 -10.31 -5.01 1.55
CA LEU A 216 -10.24 -4.41 2.89
C LEU A 216 -11.47 -4.77 3.71
N PHE A 217 -11.23 -5.24 4.94
CA PHE A 217 -12.27 -5.63 5.89
C PHE A 217 -12.08 -4.86 7.20
N GLY A 218 -12.91 -3.84 7.48
CA GLY A 218 -12.82 -3.00 8.68
C GLY A 218 -13.24 -3.73 9.97
N ALA A 219 -14.20 -4.64 9.85
CA ALA A 219 -14.76 -5.49 10.90
C ALA A 219 -15.71 -4.77 11.86
N ALA A 220 -15.31 -4.32 13.05
CA ALA A 220 -16.23 -3.61 13.94
C ALA A 220 -15.54 -2.37 14.50
N GLY A 221 -16.20 -1.23 14.55
CA GLY A 221 -15.54 0.00 14.94
C GLY A 221 -16.21 1.22 14.35
N THR A 222 -15.45 2.29 14.21
CA THR A 222 -15.77 3.40 13.31
C THR A 222 -14.54 3.57 12.47
N ASP A 223 -14.60 2.98 11.28
CA ASP A 223 -13.45 2.71 10.45
C ASP A 223 -13.37 3.70 9.29
N LEU A 224 -12.14 3.96 8.86
CA LEU A 224 -11.85 4.68 7.63
C LEU A 224 -11.14 3.71 6.69
N LEU A 225 -11.83 3.30 5.62
CA LEU A 225 -11.27 2.45 4.56
C LEU A 225 -11.01 3.28 3.31
N ARG A 226 -9.79 3.25 2.79
CA ARG A 226 -9.41 3.85 1.51
C ARG A 226 -8.85 2.76 0.61
N GLY A 227 -9.49 2.48 -0.52
CA GLY A 227 -9.03 1.46 -1.48
C GLY A 227 -7.71 1.83 -2.14
N GLY A 228 -7.63 3.05 -2.65
CA GLY A 228 -6.41 3.57 -3.28
C GLY A 228 -6.57 3.57 -4.79
N ALA A 229 -5.66 2.94 -5.52
CA ALA A 229 -5.85 2.69 -6.94
C ALA A 229 -5.99 1.17 -7.16
N GLY A 230 -6.77 0.75 -8.14
CA GLY A 230 -7.10 -0.67 -8.30
C GLY A 230 -8.60 -0.86 -8.42
N ASN A 231 -9.04 -2.11 -8.53
CA ASN A 231 -10.46 -2.43 -8.44
C ASN A 231 -10.68 -3.09 -7.09
N ASP A 232 -11.14 -2.32 -6.11
CA ASP A 232 -11.09 -2.73 -4.71
C ASP A 232 -12.40 -3.33 -4.23
N LEU A 233 -12.30 -4.21 -3.24
CA LEU A 233 -13.42 -4.76 -2.48
C LEU A 233 -13.35 -4.25 -1.05
N LEU A 234 -14.27 -3.36 -0.69
CA LEU A 234 -14.27 -2.67 0.60
C LEU A 234 -15.45 -3.11 1.44
N THR A 235 -15.18 -3.71 2.61
CA THR A 235 -16.18 -4.18 3.57
C THR A 235 -16.01 -3.43 4.89
N PRO A 236 -16.78 -2.35 5.14
CA PRO A 236 -16.63 -1.55 6.37
C PRO A 236 -16.91 -2.37 7.63
N GLY A 237 -18.05 -3.06 7.68
CA GLY A 237 -18.41 -3.90 8.81
C GLY A 237 -19.42 -3.22 9.72
N GLN A 238 -19.36 -3.48 11.03
CA GLN A 238 -20.25 -2.85 12.01
C GLN A 238 -19.67 -1.52 12.47
N GLY A 239 -20.42 -0.43 12.33
CA GLY A 239 -19.88 0.89 12.62
C GLY A 239 -20.59 2.00 11.88
N ASP A 240 -20.23 3.24 12.24
CA ASP A 240 -20.56 4.40 11.39
C ASP A 240 -19.32 4.72 10.57
N ASP A 241 -19.16 4.06 9.42
CA ASP A 241 -17.87 4.02 8.72
C ASP A 241 -17.75 5.03 7.58
N VAL A 242 -16.51 5.27 7.13
CA VAL A 242 -16.18 6.07 5.95
C VAL A 242 -15.39 5.22 4.97
N VAL A 243 -15.89 5.07 3.75
CA VAL A 243 -15.29 4.24 2.70
C VAL A 243 -15.00 5.07 1.45
N GLU A 244 -13.74 5.15 1.04
CA GLU A 244 -13.29 5.85 -0.17
C GLU A 244 -12.73 4.78 -1.12
N GLY A 245 -13.35 4.55 -2.28
CA GLY A 245 -12.84 3.57 -3.26
C GLY A 245 -11.51 4.03 -3.85
N GLY A 246 -11.56 5.20 -4.50
CA GLY A 246 -10.39 5.82 -5.10
C GLY A 246 -10.41 5.65 -6.62
N ALA A 247 -9.29 5.24 -7.20
CA ALA A 247 -9.14 5.15 -8.64
C ALA A 247 -9.32 3.72 -9.15
N GLY A 248 -10.44 3.47 -9.82
CA GLY A 248 -10.67 2.24 -10.58
C GLY A 248 -12.14 1.84 -10.53
N PHE A 249 -12.41 0.54 -10.41
CA PHE A 249 -13.75 0.00 -10.29
C PHE A 249 -13.92 -0.64 -8.91
N ASP A 250 -14.50 0.11 -7.98
CA ASP A 250 -14.53 -0.25 -6.58
C ASP A 250 -15.91 -0.78 -6.14
N THR A 251 -15.88 -1.79 -5.28
CA THR A 251 -17.06 -2.48 -4.78
C THR A 251 -17.17 -2.34 -3.27
N LEU A 252 -18.20 -1.64 -2.80
CA LEU A 252 -18.63 -1.65 -1.40
C LEU A 252 -19.44 -2.92 -1.12
N ALA A 253 -18.97 -3.78 -0.23
CA ALA A 253 -19.70 -4.96 0.22
C ALA A 253 -20.27 -4.77 1.62
N LEU A 254 -21.58 -4.97 1.75
CA LEU A 254 -22.32 -4.80 3.01
C LEU A 254 -22.87 -6.15 3.47
N GLY A 255 -22.84 -6.39 4.77
CA GLY A 255 -23.30 -7.63 5.41
C GLY A 255 -24.82 -7.68 5.61
N VAL A 256 -25.57 -6.84 4.89
CA VAL A 256 -27.03 -6.72 4.95
C VAL A 256 -27.68 -6.93 3.59
N THR A 257 -28.98 -7.27 3.59
CA THR A 257 -29.79 -7.33 2.37
C THR A 257 -30.23 -5.94 1.90
N ARG A 258 -30.57 -5.79 0.62
CA ARG A 258 -31.07 -4.53 0.07
C ARG A 258 -32.31 -3.99 0.77
N ALA A 259 -33.24 -4.85 1.17
CA ALA A 259 -34.44 -4.45 1.90
C ALA A 259 -34.15 -3.89 3.30
N ALA A 260 -32.99 -4.19 3.87
CA ALA A 260 -32.55 -3.74 5.19
C ALA A 260 -31.74 -2.43 5.15
N MET A 261 -31.49 -1.89 3.95
CA MET A 261 -30.75 -0.65 3.75
C MET A 261 -31.67 0.52 3.48
N ARG A 262 -31.30 1.71 3.98
CA ARG A 262 -31.94 2.98 3.64
C ARG A 262 -30.90 4.01 3.27
N LEU A 263 -31.11 4.72 2.16
CA LEU A 263 -30.33 5.92 1.86
C LEU A 263 -30.92 7.09 2.63
N ASN A 264 -30.08 7.79 3.39
CA ASN A 264 -30.51 9.00 4.07
C ASN A 264 -30.31 10.24 3.18
N PRO A 265 -30.96 11.38 3.51
CA PRO A 265 -30.85 12.60 2.71
C PRO A 265 -29.43 13.19 2.62
N ALA A 266 -28.51 12.75 3.49
CA ALA A 266 -27.11 13.15 3.49
C ALA A 266 -26.22 12.22 2.65
N GLY A 267 -26.80 11.24 1.94
CA GLY A 267 -26.09 10.32 1.05
C GLY A 267 -25.46 9.10 1.73
N ALA A 268 -25.69 8.89 3.03
CA ALA A 268 -25.19 7.72 3.74
C ALA A 268 -26.16 6.52 3.61
N VAL A 269 -25.62 5.31 3.66
CA VAL A 269 -26.39 4.07 3.82
C VAL A 269 -26.59 3.81 5.30
N GLU A 270 -27.83 3.60 5.71
CA GLU A 270 -28.22 3.23 7.06
C GLU A 270 -28.70 1.78 7.05
N SER A 271 -28.17 0.97 7.97
CA SER A 271 -28.54 -0.43 8.15
C SER A 271 -28.48 -0.83 9.64
N ALA A 272 -28.57 -2.13 9.92
CA ALA A 272 -28.31 -2.67 11.26
C ALA A 272 -26.81 -2.67 11.62
N GLU A 273 -25.93 -2.54 10.63
CA GLU A 273 -24.47 -2.46 10.82
C GLU A 273 -24.04 -1.04 11.21
N GLY A 274 -24.81 -0.02 10.79
CA GLY A 274 -24.66 1.36 11.23
C GLY A 274 -24.95 2.35 10.11
N ARG A 275 -24.23 3.48 10.08
CA ARG A 275 -24.41 4.56 9.10
C ARG A 275 -23.11 4.84 8.35
N ASP A 276 -23.03 4.30 7.15
CA ASP A 276 -21.82 4.34 6.32
C ASP A 276 -21.89 5.45 5.29
N ARG A 277 -20.79 6.19 5.16
CA ARG A 277 -20.57 7.13 4.05
C ARG A 277 -19.59 6.53 3.09
N PHE A 278 -19.83 6.72 1.80
CA PHE A 278 -18.88 6.29 0.79
C PHE A 278 -18.75 7.29 -0.37
N SER A 279 -17.58 7.28 -1.00
CA SER A 279 -17.27 8.01 -2.23
C SER A 279 -16.47 7.12 -3.16
N ASP A 280 -16.51 7.45 -4.46
CA ASP A 280 -15.73 6.76 -5.49
C ASP A 280 -15.98 5.24 -5.50
N ILE A 281 -17.25 4.85 -5.40
CA ILE A 281 -17.71 3.44 -5.45
C ILE A 281 -18.56 3.23 -6.69
N GLU A 282 -18.20 2.23 -7.48
CA GLU A 282 -18.87 1.85 -8.73
C GLU A 282 -19.90 0.72 -8.55
N ALA A 283 -19.78 -0.09 -7.50
CA ALA A 283 -20.73 -1.17 -7.20
C ALA A 283 -21.01 -1.34 -5.70
N VAL A 284 -22.25 -1.68 -5.36
CA VAL A 284 -22.63 -2.06 -4.00
C VAL A 284 -23.13 -3.51 -4.00
N ARG A 285 -22.48 -4.36 -3.22
CA ARG A 285 -22.85 -5.76 -3.02
C ARG A 285 -23.53 -5.95 -1.67
N SER A 286 -24.79 -6.34 -1.69
CA SER A 286 -25.55 -6.78 -0.51
C SER A 286 -25.64 -8.30 -0.44
N LEU A 287 -26.08 -8.84 0.70
CA LEU A 287 -26.25 -10.29 0.90
C LEU A 287 -27.17 -10.95 -0.13
N ASP A 288 -28.13 -10.20 -0.67
CA ASP A 288 -29.12 -10.64 -1.66
C ASP A 288 -28.73 -10.32 -3.12
N GLY A 289 -27.58 -9.70 -3.37
CA GLY A 289 -27.03 -9.51 -4.72
C GLY A 289 -26.23 -8.23 -4.91
N THR A 290 -25.56 -8.12 -6.07
CA THR A 290 -24.76 -6.94 -6.44
C THR A 290 -25.59 -5.97 -7.29
N THR A 291 -25.57 -4.69 -6.91
CA THR A 291 -26.09 -3.58 -7.71
C THR A 291 -24.91 -2.74 -8.22
N TYR A 292 -24.75 -2.67 -9.53
CA TYR A 292 -23.75 -1.82 -10.17
C TYR A 292 -24.29 -0.40 -10.29
N LEU A 293 -23.50 0.58 -9.83
CA LEU A 293 -23.82 2.01 -9.94
C LEU A 293 -23.38 2.57 -11.31
N THR A 294 -22.42 1.95 -12.02
CA THR A 294 -21.72 2.59 -13.16
C THR A 294 -21.35 1.74 -14.41
N ALA A 295 -22.04 0.65 -14.79
CA ALA A 295 -21.79 0.01 -16.12
C ALA A 295 -22.98 0.08 -17.11
N PRO A 296 -22.77 0.52 -18.38
CA PRO A 296 -22.24 1.83 -18.78
C PRO A 296 -23.29 2.94 -18.54
N PRO A 297 -22.86 4.21 -18.52
CA PRO A 297 -23.01 5.09 -17.36
C PRO A 297 -24.47 5.11 -16.88
N GLY A 298 -24.74 4.65 -15.66
CA GLY A 298 -26.12 4.60 -15.14
C GLY A 298 -26.80 5.97 -15.15
N LEU A 299 -26.03 7.05 -14.90
CA LEU A 299 -26.52 8.44 -14.99
C LEU A 299 -26.64 8.96 -16.42
N ASP A 300 -25.76 8.57 -17.37
CA ASP A 300 -25.91 8.97 -18.77
C ASP A 300 -26.95 8.13 -19.52
N LEU A 301 -27.22 6.91 -19.08
CA LEU A 301 -28.33 6.08 -19.54
C LEU A 301 -29.65 6.64 -19.00
N LEU A 302 -29.71 7.02 -17.71
CA LEU A 302 -30.88 7.70 -17.14
C LEU A 302 -31.11 9.07 -17.81
N ALA A 303 -30.06 9.87 -17.97
CA ALA A 303 -30.12 11.17 -18.63
C ALA A 303 -30.39 11.04 -20.13
N GLY A 304 -29.86 10.00 -20.78
CA GLY A 304 -30.08 9.67 -22.19
C GLY A 304 -31.51 9.19 -22.47
N LEU A 305 -32.07 8.32 -21.62
CA LEU A 305 -33.48 7.91 -21.68
C LEU A 305 -34.42 9.09 -21.41
N TYR A 306 -34.10 9.92 -20.42
CA TYR A 306 -34.85 11.15 -20.13
C TYR A 306 -34.82 12.13 -21.31
N ALA A 307 -33.64 12.35 -21.91
CA ALA A 307 -33.47 13.23 -23.08
C ALA A 307 -34.15 12.68 -24.34
N ALA A 308 -34.11 11.36 -24.57
CA ALA A 308 -34.81 10.73 -25.69
C ALA A 308 -36.33 10.78 -25.54
N ALA A 309 -36.86 10.62 -24.32
CA ALA A 309 -38.30 10.65 -24.05
C ALA A 309 -38.89 12.08 -24.02
N LEU A 310 -38.12 13.07 -23.53
CA LEU A 310 -38.63 14.41 -23.23
C LEU A 310 -37.92 15.54 -23.98
N GLY A 311 -36.91 15.24 -24.79
CA GLY A 311 -36.18 16.21 -25.61
C GLY A 311 -35.34 17.22 -24.81
N ARG A 312 -35.05 16.95 -23.53
CA ARG A 312 -34.31 17.86 -22.64
C ARG A 312 -33.49 17.09 -21.61
N ALA A 313 -32.44 17.71 -21.05
CA ALA A 313 -31.67 17.13 -19.94
C ALA A 313 -32.52 17.00 -18.66
N PRO A 314 -32.24 16.01 -17.78
CA PRO A 314 -32.96 15.83 -16.53
C PRO A 314 -32.81 17.01 -15.58
N ASP A 315 -33.92 17.41 -14.96
CA ASP A 315 -33.93 18.31 -13.81
C ASP A 315 -33.82 17.50 -12.50
N ALA A 316 -33.55 18.18 -11.38
CA ALA A 316 -33.32 17.53 -10.10
C ALA A 316 -34.49 16.63 -9.64
N GLY A 317 -35.72 16.96 -10.03
CA GLY A 317 -36.90 16.14 -9.75
C GLY A 317 -37.01 14.92 -10.67
N GLY A 318 -36.70 15.07 -11.95
CA GLY A 318 -36.68 13.99 -12.93
C GLY A 318 -35.64 12.92 -12.62
N LEU A 319 -34.43 13.33 -12.21
CA LEU A 319 -33.37 12.39 -11.83
C LEU A 319 -33.80 11.55 -10.61
N ALA A 320 -34.39 12.19 -9.60
CA ALA A 320 -34.86 11.54 -8.38
C ALA A 320 -36.00 10.54 -8.63
N PHE A 321 -36.93 10.85 -9.55
CA PHE A 321 -38.02 9.94 -9.91
C PHE A 321 -37.51 8.65 -10.57
N TRP A 322 -36.65 8.77 -11.58
CA TRP A 322 -36.13 7.62 -12.32
C TRP A 322 -35.17 6.77 -11.48
N TRP A 323 -34.38 7.42 -10.61
CA TRP A 323 -33.60 6.74 -9.58
C TRP A 323 -34.50 5.88 -8.67
N HIS A 324 -35.63 6.41 -8.22
CA HIS A 324 -36.61 5.68 -7.41
C HIS A 324 -37.23 4.48 -8.15
N ALA A 325 -37.54 4.62 -9.43
CA ALA A 325 -38.11 3.55 -10.26
C ALA A 325 -37.10 2.41 -10.49
N LEU A 326 -35.82 2.75 -10.69
CA LEU A 326 -34.74 1.79 -10.85
C LEU A 326 -34.45 1.05 -9.53
N GLN A 327 -34.63 1.74 -8.40
CA GLN A 327 -34.51 1.15 -7.08
C GLN A 327 -35.67 0.20 -6.71
N GLY A 328 -36.87 0.45 -7.23
CA GLY A 328 -38.05 -0.38 -6.97
C GLY A 328 -38.08 -1.72 -7.69
N GLY A 329 -37.22 -1.93 -8.70
CA GLY A 329 -37.35 -3.02 -9.66
C GLY A 329 -38.59 -2.83 -10.52
N ALA A 330 -38.42 -2.63 -11.83
CA ALA A 330 -39.56 -2.39 -12.72
C ALA A 330 -40.55 -3.56 -12.65
N THR A 331 -41.83 -3.27 -12.41
CA THR A 331 -42.96 -4.17 -12.67
C THR A 331 -43.36 -4.10 -14.14
#